data_AF-A0A8C0G3S5-F1
#
_entry.id   AF-A0A8C0G3S5-F1
#
_cell.length_a   1.000
_cell.length_b   1.000
_cell.length_c   1.000
_cell.angle_alpha   90.00
_cell.angle_beta   90.00
_cell.angle_gamma   90.00
#
_symmetry.space_group_name_H-M   'P 1'
#
loop_
_entity.id
_entity.type
_entity.pdbx_description
1 polymer ?
#
loop_
_entity_poly.entity_id
_entity_poly.type
_entity_poly.pdbx_seq_one_letter_code
_entity_poly.pdbx_strand_id
1 'polypeptide(L)'
;ELAAPVTAHVTGRIPIWLTGSLLRCGPGLFEVGSEPFYHLFDGQALLHKFDFKEGHVTYHRRFIRTDAYVRAMTEKRIVITEFGTCAYPDPCKNIFSRFFSYFRGVEVTDNALVNVYPVGEDYYACTETNFITKINPETLETIKQVDLCKYVSINGVTAHPHIENDGTVYNIGNCFGKNFAIAYNIVRIPPMQADRKDPMNKSDVVVQFPCSDRFKPSYVHSFGLTPNYIVFVETPVKINLLKFLSSWSLWGANYMDCFESNETMGVWLHVADKKKGKYLNIKYRTSAFNLFHHINTYEDNGFLIVDLCTWKGFEFVYNYLYLANLRSNWEEVKKHAEKAPQPEARRYVLPLNIDKADTGKNLVTLPYTTATATLHSDETIWLEPEILFSGARQAFEFPQINYKKYAGKPYTYAYGLGLNHFVPDRLCKLNVKTKETWVWQEPDSYPSEPIFVSHPDALEEDDGVVLSVIVNPGAGQKPAYLLILNAKDMSEVARAEVEMNIPVTFHGMFKRS
;
A
#
# COMPACT_ATOMS: atom_id res chain seq x y z
N GLU A 1 23.06 8.18 1.34
CA GLU A 1 22.55 8.34 -0.05
C GLU A 1 23.71 8.30 -1.04
N LEU A 2 23.44 8.24 -2.35
CA LEU A 2 24.47 8.19 -3.39
C LEU A 2 24.58 9.54 -4.11
N ALA A 3 25.81 10.01 -4.34
CA ALA A 3 26.07 11.27 -5.06
C ALA A 3 25.77 11.16 -6.56
N ALA A 4 25.98 9.98 -7.15
CA ALA A 4 25.68 9.66 -8.54
C ALA A 4 25.22 8.19 -8.66
N PRO A 5 24.57 7.80 -9.77
CA PRO A 5 24.26 6.40 -10.03
C PRO A 5 25.52 5.53 -10.07
N VAL A 6 25.43 4.31 -9.54
CA VAL A 6 26.48 3.30 -9.62
C VAL A 6 26.10 2.25 -10.66
N THR A 7 27.09 1.71 -11.38
CA THR A 7 26.84 0.58 -12.29
C THR A 7 26.66 -0.69 -11.47
N ALA A 8 25.61 -1.45 -11.75
CA ALA A 8 25.39 -2.76 -11.14
C ALA A 8 26.10 -3.84 -11.97
N HIS A 9 26.65 -4.86 -11.30
CA HIS A 9 27.24 -6.01 -11.97
C HIS A 9 26.13 -6.94 -12.45
N VAL A 10 26.05 -7.20 -13.76
CA VAL A 10 25.00 -8.03 -14.34
C VAL A 10 25.44 -9.49 -14.42
N THR A 11 24.62 -10.39 -13.89
CA THR A 11 24.69 -11.84 -14.13
C THR A 11 23.43 -12.29 -14.88
N GLY A 12 23.55 -13.32 -15.74
CA GLY A 12 22.49 -13.69 -16.67
C GLY A 12 22.38 -12.71 -17.86
N ARG A 13 21.18 -12.55 -18.43
CA ARG A 13 20.96 -11.65 -19.58
C ARG A 13 19.71 -10.80 -19.39
N ILE A 14 19.91 -9.50 -19.15
CA ILE A 14 18.82 -8.52 -19.11
C ILE A 14 18.11 -8.51 -20.48
N PRO A 15 16.76 -8.66 -20.52
CA PRO A 15 16.03 -8.58 -21.78
C PRO A 15 16.20 -7.21 -22.44
N ILE A 16 16.54 -7.18 -23.74
CA ILE A 16 16.82 -5.92 -24.46
C ILE A 16 15.62 -4.99 -24.58
N TRP A 17 14.40 -5.54 -24.52
CA TRP A 17 13.16 -4.78 -24.55
C TRP A 17 12.85 -4.10 -23.21
N LEU A 18 13.53 -4.51 -22.12
CA LEU A 18 13.36 -3.94 -20.79
C LEU A 18 14.18 -2.65 -20.71
N THR A 19 13.60 -1.55 -21.18
CA THR A 19 14.15 -0.20 -21.11
C THR A 19 13.21 0.67 -20.27
N GLY A 20 13.75 1.29 -19.22
CA GLY A 20 12.94 1.98 -18.21
C GLY A 20 13.64 2.17 -16.88
N SER A 21 12.87 2.58 -15.89
CA SER A 21 13.31 2.85 -14.52
C SER A 21 12.36 2.16 -13.53
N LEU A 22 12.90 1.29 -12.67
CA LEU A 22 12.21 0.83 -11.48
C LEU A 22 12.43 1.83 -10.36
N LEU A 23 11.36 2.50 -9.91
CA LEU A 23 11.38 3.42 -8.77
C LEU A 23 10.72 2.74 -7.57
N ARG A 24 11.35 2.80 -6.39
CA ARG A 24 10.80 2.23 -5.14
C ARG A 24 11.03 3.13 -3.94
N CYS A 25 10.11 3.11 -2.99
CA CYS A 25 10.20 3.86 -1.72
C CYS A 25 10.34 2.91 -0.52
N GLY A 26 11.05 3.37 0.51
CA GLY A 26 11.15 2.70 1.80
C GLY A 26 11.89 3.54 2.84
N PRO A 27 11.95 3.09 4.10
CA PRO A 27 12.72 3.76 5.15
C PRO A 27 14.22 3.54 4.94
N GLY A 28 15.01 4.61 5.01
CA GLY A 28 16.47 4.54 4.83
C GLY A 28 17.31 5.05 6.01
N LEU A 29 16.69 5.73 6.98
CA LEU A 29 17.33 6.23 8.19
C LEU A 29 16.44 5.90 9.38
N PHE A 30 16.94 5.07 10.30
CA PHE A 30 16.16 4.48 11.40
C PHE A 30 16.45 5.11 12.77
N GLU A 31 17.33 6.12 12.81
CA GLU A 31 17.65 6.90 14.00
C GLU A 31 18.19 8.28 13.60
N VAL A 32 18.01 9.28 14.46
CA VAL A 32 18.59 10.63 14.31
C VAL A 32 19.48 10.90 15.50
N GLY A 33 20.79 10.77 15.31
CA GLY A 33 21.75 10.82 16.42
C GLY A 33 21.51 9.64 17.36
N SER A 34 21.11 9.90 18.61
CA SER A 34 20.78 8.89 19.61
C SER A 34 19.27 8.59 19.72
N GLU A 35 18.43 9.30 18.96
CA GLU A 35 16.97 9.12 19.02
C GLU A 35 16.54 8.07 17.98
N PRO A 36 16.06 6.88 18.42
CA PRO A 36 15.63 5.83 17.51
C PRO A 36 14.22 6.10 16.98
N PHE A 37 13.96 5.67 15.75
CA PHE A 37 12.60 5.38 15.30
C PHE A 37 12.19 3.98 15.77
N TYR A 38 10.93 3.81 16.16
CA TYR A 38 10.44 2.58 16.79
C TYR A 38 9.70 1.65 15.83
N HIS A 39 8.92 2.19 14.88
CA HIS A 39 8.09 1.39 13.98
C HIS A 39 8.69 1.27 12.58
N LEU A 40 8.34 0.19 11.86
CA LEU A 40 8.76 -0.04 10.46
C LEU A 40 8.43 1.13 9.53
N PHE A 41 7.39 1.89 9.85
CA PHE A 41 6.87 3.00 9.04
C PHE A 41 7.38 4.38 9.46
N ASP A 42 8.40 4.45 10.32
CA ASP A 42 8.90 5.71 10.88
C ASP A 42 10.21 6.18 10.24
N GLY A 43 11.01 5.26 9.68
CA GLY A 43 12.30 5.60 9.11
C GLY A 43 12.16 6.58 7.95
N GLN A 44 13.12 7.49 7.79
CA GLN A 44 13.00 8.59 6.83
C GLN A 44 13.04 8.08 5.38
N ALA A 45 12.15 8.61 4.54
CA ALA A 45 11.91 8.18 3.18
C ALA A 45 13.16 8.22 2.29
N LEU A 46 13.49 7.07 1.70
CA LEU A 46 14.55 6.87 0.74
C LEU A 46 13.93 6.43 -0.59
N LEU A 47 14.20 7.19 -1.65
CA LEU A 47 13.79 6.86 -3.01
C LEU A 47 14.93 6.11 -3.71
N HIS A 48 14.59 4.97 -4.31
CA HIS A 48 15.50 4.08 -5.01
C HIS A 48 15.17 4.05 -6.50
N LYS A 49 16.20 3.94 -7.34
CA LYS A 49 16.05 3.75 -8.79
C LYS A 49 17.01 2.69 -9.32
N PHE A 50 16.47 1.73 -10.08
CA PHE A 50 17.24 0.91 -11.00
C PHE A 50 16.88 1.30 -12.43
N ASP A 51 17.85 1.79 -13.20
CA ASP A 51 17.66 2.13 -14.61
C ASP A 51 18.18 1.03 -15.51
N PHE A 52 17.40 0.70 -16.54
CA PHE A 52 17.71 -0.32 -17.53
C PHE A 52 17.88 0.35 -18.90
N LYS A 53 19.02 0.11 -19.54
CA LYS A 53 19.26 0.57 -20.90
C LYS A 53 20.21 -0.37 -21.61
N GLU A 54 19.77 -0.92 -22.75
CA GLU A 54 20.59 -1.75 -23.64
C GLU A 54 21.33 -2.88 -22.88
N GLY A 55 20.62 -3.55 -21.97
CA GLY A 55 21.14 -4.66 -21.17
C GLY A 55 22.04 -4.27 -19.99
N HIS A 56 22.28 -2.98 -19.77
CA HIS A 56 23.02 -2.45 -18.63
C HIS A 56 22.06 -1.94 -17.56
N VAL A 57 22.50 -2.03 -16.30
CA VAL A 57 21.72 -1.56 -15.15
C VAL A 57 22.55 -0.60 -14.29
N THR A 58 21.95 0.51 -13.89
CA THR A 58 22.51 1.40 -12.86
C THR A 58 21.58 1.48 -11.65
N TYR A 59 22.14 1.75 -10.48
CA TYR A 59 21.41 1.93 -9.24
C TYR A 59 21.69 3.31 -8.64
N HIS A 60 20.64 4.00 -8.17
CA HIS A 60 20.75 5.28 -7.48
C HIS A 60 19.76 5.38 -6.33
N ARG A 61 20.09 6.17 -5.31
CA ARG A 61 19.19 6.42 -4.18
C ARG A 61 19.43 7.78 -3.52
N ARG A 62 18.36 8.47 -3.15
CA ARG A 62 18.36 9.79 -2.50
C ARG A 62 17.30 9.84 -1.41
N PHE A 63 17.62 10.43 -0.25
CA PHE A 63 16.59 10.73 0.74
C PHE A 63 15.65 11.80 0.18
N ILE A 64 14.35 11.62 0.37
CA ILE A 64 13.38 12.64 -0.02
C ILE A 64 13.52 13.81 0.96
N ARG A 65 13.67 15.03 0.45
CA ARG A 65 13.84 16.26 1.24
C ARG A 65 12.49 16.78 1.76
N THR A 66 11.83 15.95 2.56
CA THR A 66 10.59 16.27 3.28
C THR A 66 10.88 17.23 4.44
N ASP A 67 9.85 17.89 4.97
CA ASP A 67 9.98 18.71 6.18
C ASP A 67 10.46 17.85 7.36
N ALA A 68 9.94 16.63 7.51
CA ALA A 68 10.41 15.66 8.51
C ALA A 68 11.93 15.43 8.41
N TYR A 69 12.44 15.13 7.21
CA TYR A 69 13.86 14.86 6.99
C TYR A 69 14.72 16.12 7.16
N VAL A 70 14.35 17.22 6.49
CA VAL A 70 15.12 18.47 6.49
C VAL A 70 15.24 19.02 7.91
N ARG A 71 14.14 19.02 8.68
CA ARG A 71 14.17 19.48 10.08
C ARG A 71 14.95 18.53 10.97
N ALA A 72 14.80 17.22 10.79
CA ALA A 72 15.59 16.26 11.55
C ALA A 72 17.10 16.42 11.34
N MET A 73 17.52 16.64 10.09
CA MET A 73 18.94 16.87 9.77
C MET A 73 19.45 18.23 10.26
N THR A 74 18.58 19.26 10.24
CA THR A 74 18.92 20.62 10.71
C THR A 74 19.05 20.67 12.23
N GLU A 75 18.10 20.06 12.94
CA GLU A 75 18.02 20.10 14.41
C GLU A 75 18.73 18.92 15.09
N LYS A 76 19.21 17.93 14.32
CA LYS A 76 19.91 16.72 14.77
C LYS A 76 19.13 15.92 15.82
N ARG A 77 17.80 15.87 15.66
CA ARG A 77 16.83 15.16 16.51
C ARG A 77 15.57 14.84 15.72
N ILE A 78 14.68 14.01 16.24
CA ILE A 78 13.36 13.78 15.65
C ILE A 78 12.49 15.02 15.95
N VAL A 79 12.01 15.67 14.89
CA VAL A 79 11.26 16.94 15.00
C VAL A 79 9.76 16.76 14.72
N ILE A 80 9.42 15.85 13.82
CA ILE A 80 8.04 15.53 13.43
C ILE A 80 7.68 14.17 14.00
N THR A 81 6.49 14.05 14.59
CA THR A 81 5.95 12.76 15.06
C THR A 81 5.68 11.87 13.84
N GLU A 82 6.27 10.68 13.84
CA GLU A 82 6.03 9.66 12.83
C GLU A 82 4.95 8.67 13.31
N PHE A 83 4.69 7.62 12.54
CA PHE A 83 3.59 6.69 12.77
C PHE A 83 3.60 6.07 14.18
N GLY A 84 4.72 5.50 14.61
CA GLY A 84 4.91 4.88 15.93
C GLY A 84 5.97 5.56 16.80
N THR A 85 6.45 6.75 16.41
CA THR A 85 7.48 7.50 17.15
C THR A 85 7.03 8.93 17.39
N CYS A 86 6.79 9.28 18.65
CA CYS A 86 6.44 10.65 19.04
C CYS A 86 7.69 11.54 19.04
N ALA A 87 7.61 12.70 18.39
CA ALA A 87 8.61 13.75 18.56
C ALA A 87 8.32 14.53 19.85
N TYR A 88 9.36 14.92 20.57
CA TYR A 88 9.24 15.73 21.78
C TYR A 88 9.75 17.16 21.54
N PRO A 89 9.19 18.17 22.24
CA PRO A 89 9.71 19.53 22.19
C PRO A 89 11.17 19.57 22.64
N ASP A 90 11.97 20.41 21.97
CA ASP A 90 13.39 20.60 22.28
C ASP A 90 13.62 20.84 23.79
N PRO A 91 14.41 19.97 24.47
CA PRO A 91 14.67 20.08 25.89
C PRO A 91 15.47 21.33 26.26
N CYS A 92 16.17 21.96 25.31
CA CYS A 92 16.94 23.18 25.51
C CYS A 92 16.08 24.47 25.41
N LYS A 93 14.80 24.37 25.02
CA LYS A 93 13.88 25.52 24.98
C LYS A 93 13.35 25.83 26.39
N ASN A 94 13.45 27.10 26.80
CA ASN A 94 12.85 27.59 28.05
C ASN A 94 11.33 27.31 28.09
N ILE A 95 10.76 27.15 29.29
CA ILE A 95 9.35 26.78 29.53
C ILE A 95 8.37 27.64 28.70
N PHE A 96 8.62 28.95 28.57
CA PHE A 96 7.81 29.85 27.75
C PHE A 96 7.84 29.50 26.25
N SER A 97 8.99 29.17 25.69
CA SER A 97 9.10 28.73 24.29
C SER A 97 8.53 27.34 24.04
N ARG A 98 8.57 26.44 25.04
CA ARG A 98 7.87 25.14 24.99
C ARG A 98 6.36 25.32 24.96
N PHE A 99 5.83 26.27 25.75
CA PHE A 99 4.40 26.60 25.73
C PHE A 99 3.96 27.14 24.36
N PHE A 100 4.70 28.08 23.76
CA PHE A 100 4.38 28.61 22.42
C PHE A 100 4.45 27.59 21.29
N SER A 101 5.31 26.55 21.37
CA SER A 101 5.31 25.47 20.37
C SER A 101 4.03 24.63 20.38
N TYR A 102 3.31 24.54 21.51
CA TYR A 102 2.00 23.86 21.56
C TYR A 102 0.88 24.64 20.83
N PHE A 103 1.07 25.94 20.55
CA PHE A 103 0.06 26.79 19.87
C PHE A 103 0.23 26.88 18.35
N ARG A 104 1.33 26.36 17.79
CA ARG A 104 1.40 26.11 16.34
C ARG A 104 0.74 24.74 16.13
N GLY A 105 -0.32 24.70 15.33
CA GLY A 105 -1.17 23.50 15.17
C GLY A 105 -0.40 22.21 14.86
N VAL A 106 -1.08 21.07 15.01
CA VAL A 106 -0.55 19.72 14.80
C VAL A 106 0.26 19.63 13.50
N GLU A 107 1.56 19.35 13.61
CA GLU A 107 2.44 19.13 12.46
C GLU A 107 2.30 17.67 12.01
N VAL A 108 1.49 17.43 10.97
CA VAL A 108 1.28 16.11 10.36
C VAL A 108 2.52 15.71 9.55
N THR A 109 2.92 14.44 9.63
CA THR A 109 4.10 13.95 8.88
C THR A 109 3.92 14.02 7.37
N ASP A 110 5.01 14.40 6.68
CA ASP A 110 5.16 14.35 5.24
C ASP A 110 6.22 13.33 4.80
N ASN A 111 6.65 12.43 5.71
CA ASN A 111 7.61 11.37 5.45
C ASN A 111 7.08 10.37 4.40
N ALA A 112 7.35 10.65 3.12
CA ALA A 112 6.78 9.97 1.96
C ALA A 112 7.46 8.64 1.62
N LEU A 113 7.50 7.71 2.57
CA LEU A 113 8.26 6.46 2.49
C LEU A 113 7.53 5.28 1.83
N VAL A 114 6.22 5.39 1.57
CA VAL A 114 5.38 4.23 1.25
C VAL A 114 5.42 3.88 -0.24
N ASN A 115 5.10 4.83 -1.11
CA ASN A 115 4.95 4.58 -2.55
C ASN A 115 5.35 5.79 -3.40
N VAL A 116 5.41 5.61 -4.71
CA VAL A 116 5.56 6.65 -5.73
C VAL A 116 4.63 6.38 -6.91
N TYR A 117 3.90 7.39 -7.36
CA TYR A 117 2.94 7.25 -8.46
C TYR A 117 2.88 8.48 -9.37
N PRO A 118 2.46 8.32 -10.64
CA PRO A 118 2.34 9.42 -11.59
C PRO A 118 1.01 10.18 -11.44
N VAL A 119 1.04 11.49 -11.68
CA VAL A 119 -0.12 12.35 -11.89
C VAL A 119 0.19 13.26 -13.08
N GLY A 120 -0.48 13.06 -14.22
CA GLY A 120 -0.13 13.75 -15.45
C GLY A 120 1.31 13.42 -15.90
N GLU A 121 2.15 14.43 -16.04
CA GLU A 121 3.58 14.28 -16.40
C GLU A 121 4.51 14.21 -15.17
N ASP A 122 3.95 14.36 -13.97
CA ASP A 122 4.68 14.49 -12.71
C ASP A 122 4.63 13.19 -11.89
N TYR A 123 5.57 13.04 -10.95
CA TYR A 123 5.68 11.90 -10.06
C TYR A 123 5.67 12.35 -8.61
N TYR A 124 4.92 11.64 -7.77
CA TYR A 124 4.73 11.97 -6.37
C TYR A 124 5.03 10.77 -5.50
N ALA A 125 5.98 10.93 -4.58
CA ALA A 125 6.14 10.03 -3.45
C ALA A 125 5.10 10.35 -2.38
N CYS A 126 4.62 9.34 -1.66
CA CYS A 126 3.57 9.49 -0.67
C CYS A 126 3.75 8.64 0.59
N THR A 127 3.03 9.07 1.61
CA THR A 127 2.61 8.28 2.77
C THR A 127 1.08 8.29 2.79
N GLU A 128 0.45 8.13 3.96
CA GLU A 128 -1.01 8.08 4.11
C GLU A 128 -1.63 9.33 4.74
N THR A 129 -0.93 10.46 4.65
CA THR A 129 -1.40 11.76 5.13
C THR A 129 -1.92 12.60 3.96
N ASN A 130 -2.25 13.87 4.23
CA ASN A 130 -2.59 14.85 3.19
C ASN A 130 -1.37 15.36 2.41
N PHE A 131 -0.15 15.09 2.89
CA PHE A 131 1.08 15.56 2.24
C PHE A 131 1.64 14.49 1.29
N ILE A 132 1.85 14.91 0.04
CA ILE A 132 2.60 14.14 -0.96
C ILE A 132 3.76 14.97 -1.48
N THR A 133 4.83 14.32 -1.92
CA THR A 133 6.07 15.00 -2.31
C THR A 133 6.37 14.76 -3.78
N LYS A 134 6.30 15.81 -4.60
CA LYS A 134 6.71 15.79 -6.00
C LYS A 134 8.21 15.54 -6.10
N ILE A 135 8.60 14.57 -6.94
CA ILE A 135 10.00 14.18 -7.16
C ILE A 135 10.34 14.23 -8.65
N ASN A 136 11.63 14.33 -8.96
CA ASN A 136 12.15 14.12 -10.30
C ASN A 136 12.47 12.62 -10.49
N PRO A 137 11.81 11.90 -11.40
CA PRO A 137 12.03 10.46 -11.59
C PRO A 137 13.41 10.12 -12.18
N GLU A 138 14.09 11.09 -12.79
CA GLU A 138 15.40 10.89 -13.42
C GLU A 138 16.56 11.14 -12.44
N THR A 139 16.48 12.22 -11.64
CA THR A 139 17.55 12.64 -10.71
C THR A 139 17.30 12.22 -9.27
N LEU A 140 16.07 11.79 -8.93
CA LEU A 140 15.58 11.52 -7.58
C LEU A 140 15.57 12.75 -6.66
N GLU A 141 15.65 13.95 -7.23
CA GLU A 141 15.56 15.20 -6.48
C GLU A 141 14.13 15.48 -6.03
N THR A 142 14.00 16.02 -4.83
CA THR A 142 12.73 16.53 -4.31
C THR A 142 12.42 17.89 -4.93
N ILE A 143 11.23 18.02 -5.50
CA ILE A 143 10.79 19.24 -6.19
C ILE A 143 9.92 20.09 -5.26
N LYS A 144 8.85 19.51 -4.70
CA LYS A 144 7.84 20.28 -3.96
C LYS A 144 6.95 19.39 -3.08
N GLN A 145 6.62 19.85 -1.88
CA GLN A 145 5.54 19.31 -1.06
C GLN A 145 4.18 19.83 -1.53
N VAL A 146 3.18 18.95 -1.59
CA VAL A 146 1.80 19.26 -1.96
C VAL A 146 0.87 18.84 -0.83
N ASP A 147 0.07 19.79 -0.37
CA ASP A 147 -0.99 19.58 0.61
C ASP A 147 -2.33 19.38 -0.10
N LEU A 148 -2.84 18.15 -0.07
CA LEU A 148 -4.07 17.75 -0.76
C LEU A 148 -5.32 18.44 -0.19
N CYS A 149 -5.30 18.87 1.09
CA CYS A 149 -6.41 19.58 1.73
C CYS A 149 -6.72 20.93 1.05
N LYS A 150 -5.77 21.48 0.27
CA LYS A 150 -5.95 22.71 -0.50
C LYS A 150 -6.79 22.53 -1.76
N TYR A 151 -6.98 21.28 -2.21
CA TYR A 151 -7.67 20.97 -3.47
C TYR A 151 -8.97 20.20 -3.23
N VAL A 152 -8.99 19.31 -2.23
CA VAL A 152 -10.12 18.42 -1.95
C VAL A 152 -10.36 18.27 -0.45
N SER A 153 -11.62 18.05 -0.08
CA SER A 153 -12.04 17.89 1.32
C SER A 153 -11.77 16.46 1.82
N ILE A 154 -10.53 16.21 2.24
CA ILE A 154 -10.03 14.97 2.86
C ILE A 154 -9.07 15.33 4.00
N ASN A 155 -8.84 14.42 4.95
CA ASN A 155 -7.79 14.63 5.97
C ASN A 155 -6.50 13.87 5.64
N GLY A 156 -6.58 12.84 4.80
CA GLY A 156 -5.47 12.07 4.26
C GLY A 156 -5.98 11.16 3.15
N VAL A 157 -5.08 10.62 2.33
CA VAL A 157 -5.40 9.65 1.27
C VAL A 157 -4.49 8.43 1.41
N THR A 158 -4.84 7.31 0.78
CA THR A 158 -3.97 6.13 0.81
C THR A 158 -2.73 6.31 -0.07
N ALA A 159 -1.72 5.48 0.16
CA ALA A 159 -0.57 5.35 -0.72
C ALA A 159 -0.83 4.48 -1.97
N HIS A 160 -2.07 4.03 -2.16
CA HIS A 160 -2.49 3.09 -3.20
C HIS A 160 -3.60 3.66 -4.08
N PRO A 161 -3.33 4.76 -4.82
CA PRO A 161 -4.28 5.24 -5.80
C PRO A 161 -4.41 4.25 -6.97
N HIS A 162 -5.62 4.11 -7.50
CA HIS A 162 -5.84 3.47 -8.78
C HIS A 162 -5.55 4.46 -9.92
N ILE A 163 -4.90 3.98 -10.99
CA ILE A 163 -4.57 4.81 -12.16
C ILE A 163 -5.15 4.15 -13.39
N GLU A 164 -6.09 4.83 -14.04
CA GLU A 164 -6.68 4.36 -15.29
C GLU A 164 -5.69 4.53 -16.46
N ASN A 165 -5.94 3.82 -17.57
CA ASN A 165 -5.05 3.82 -18.74
C ASN A 165 -4.87 5.20 -19.39
N ASP A 166 -5.83 6.11 -19.21
CA ASP A 166 -5.74 7.49 -19.70
C ASP A 166 -4.95 8.42 -18.77
N GLY A 167 -4.55 7.94 -17.59
CA GLY A 167 -3.86 8.71 -16.55
C GLY A 167 -4.78 9.31 -15.48
N THR A 168 -6.09 9.03 -15.51
CA THR A 168 -6.99 9.41 -14.41
C THR A 168 -6.59 8.70 -13.13
N VAL A 169 -6.44 9.45 -12.03
CA VAL A 169 -6.07 8.91 -10.72
C VAL A 169 -7.28 8.93 -9.81
N TYR A 170 -7.59 7.79 -9.18
CA TYR A 170 -8.60 7.66 -8.15
C TYR A 170 -7.95 7.31 -6.82
N ASN A 171 -8.36 7.95 -5.73
CA ASN A 171 -7.90 7.62 -4.39
C ASN A 171 -9.03 7.72 -3.37
N ILE A 172 -8.87 7.14 -2.18
CA ILE A 172 -9.82 7.21 -1.08
C ILE A 172 -9.18 7.88 0.14
N GLY A 173 -9.95 8.69 0.85
CA GLY A 173 -9.50 9.38 2.04
C GLY A 173 -10.63 9.59 3.04
N ASN A 174 -10.29 9.63 4.33
CA ASN A 174 -11.26 10.01 5.35
C ASN A 174 -11.59 11.51 5.24
N CYS A 175 -12.80 11.89 5.65
CA CYS A 175 -13.27 13.27 5.60
C CYS A 175 -14.35 13.53 6.66
N PHE A 176 -14.59 14.80 6.97
CA PHE A 176 -15.80 15.22 7.67
C PHE A 176 -16.99 15.20 6.71
N GLY A 177 -17.89 14.26 6.92
CA GLY A 177 -19.17 14.16 6.22
C GLY A 177 -20.22 15.13 6.74
N LYS A 178 -21.44 15.03 6.20
CA LYS A 178 -22.58 15.85 6.64
C LYS A 178 -23.01 15.49 8.08
N ASN A 179 -23.65 16.44 8.78
CA ASN A 179 -24.22 16.25 10.12
C ASN A 179 -23.22 15.83 11.21
N PHE A 180 -21.99 16.36 11.17
CA PHE A 180 -20.94 16.04 12.15
C PHE A 180 -20.68 14.53 12.27
N ALA A 181 -20.55 13.86 11.12
CA ALA A 181 -20.18 12.45 11.03
C ALA A 181 -18.92 12.29 10.18
N ILE A 182 -18.11 11.28 10.45
CA ILE A 182 -16.99 10.91 9.59
C ILE A 182 -17.50 10.09 8.40
N ALA A 183 -16.84 10.24 7.26
CA ALA A 183 -17.12 9.54 6.02
C ALA A 183 -15.81 9.31 5.23
N TYR A 184 -15.91 8.65 4.07
CA TYR A 184 -14.77 8.43 3.17
C TYR A 184 -15.09 8.99 1.79
N ASN A 185 -14.28 9.92 1.29
CA ASN A 185 -14.43 10.50 -0.04
C ASN A 185 -13.55 9.75 -1.04
N ILE A 186 -14.11 9.45 -2.22
CA ILE A 186 -13.34 9.08 -3.39
C ILE A 186 -12.93 10.36 -4.11
N VAL A 187 -11.62 10.60 -4.15
CA VAL A 187 -10.98 11.68 -4.90
C VAL A 187 -10.66 11.19 -6.30
N ARG A 188 -10.91 12.05 -7.29
CA ARG A 188 -10.44 11.85 -8.66
C ARG A 188 -9.58 13.03 -9.07
N ILE A 189 -8.44 12.72 -9.69
CA ILE A 189 -7.55 13.69 -10.33
C ILE A 189 -7.57 13.34 -11.83
N PRO A 190 -8.00 14.26 -12.71
CA PRO A 190 -8.07 13.99 -14.13
C PRO A 190 -6.68 13.83 -14.75
N PRO A 191 -6.57 13.27 -15.96
CA PRO A 191 -5.30 13.22 -16.67
C PRO A 191 -4.88 14.62 -17.13
N MET A 192 -3.62 14.77 -17.54
CA MET A 192 -3.13 16.02 -18.11
C MET A 192 -3.98 16.43 -19.32
N GLN A 193 -4.43 17.69 -19.31
CA GLN A 193 -5.30 18.25 -20.37
C GLN A 193 -4.48 19.14 -21.31
N ALA A 194 -5.05 19.50 -22.46
CA ALA A 194 -4.39 20.33 -23.48
C ALA A 194 -3.94 21.72 -22.97
N ASP A 195 -4.58 22.24 -21.91
CA ASP A 195 -4.19 23.51 -21.29
C ASP A 195 -2.90 23.43 -20.45
N ARG A 196 -2.35 22.21 -20.26
CA ARG A 196 -1.13 21.91 -19.49
C ARG A 196 -1.11 22.49 -18.07
N LYS A 197 -2.29 22.75 -17.51
CA LYS A 197 -2.39 23.14 -16.10
C LYS A 197 -2.25 21.92 -15.22
N ASP A 198 -1.63 22.12 -14.05
CA ASP A 198 -1.45 21.08 -13.04
C ASP A 198 -2.79 20.38 -12.75
N PRO A 199 -2.90 19.06 -13.03
CA PRO A 199 -4.14 18.30 -12.85
C PRO A 199 -4.69 18.33 -11.43
N MET A 200 -3.84 18.54 -10.42
CA MET A 200 -4.28 18.65 -9.02
C MET A 200 -5.31 19.75 -8.80
N ASN A 201 -5.22 20.86 -9.55
CA ASN A 201 -6.19 21.96 -9.47
C ASN A 201 -7.60 21.59 -9.98
N LYS A 202 -7.72 20.45 -10.66
CA LYS A 202 -8.98 19.94 -11.22
C LYS A 202 -9.48 18.71 -10.47
N SER A 203 -8.95 18.46 -9.27
CA SER A 203 -9.37 17.35 -8.42
C SER A 203 -10.80 17.54 -7.94
N ASP A 204 -11.58 16.45 -7.88
CA ASP A 204 -12.95 16.47 -7.37
C ASP A 204 -13.30 15.24 -6.53
N VAL A 205 -14.41 15.33 -5.79
CA VAL A 205 -14.97 14.22 -5.01
C VAL A 205 -16.06 13.54 -5.85
N VAL A 206 -15.84 12.27 -6.18
CA VAL A 206 -16.74 11.50 -7.06
C VAL A 206 -17.93 10.92 -6.31
N VAL A 207 -17.66 10.35 -5.13
CA VAL A 207 -18.68 9.73 -4.27
C VAL A 207 -18.19 9.71 -2.83
N GLN A 208 -19.12 9.71 -1.89
CA GLN A 208 -18.85 9.59 -0.45
C GLN A 208 -19.42 8.26 0.07
N PHE A 209 -18.61 7.47 0.75
CA PHE A 209 -19.02 6.29 1.48
C PHE A 209 -19.34 6.65 2.95
N PRO A 210 -20.40 6.06 3.52
CA PRO A 210 -20.69 6.23 4.95
C PRO A 210 -19.64 5.53 5.81
N CYS A 211 -19.58 5.91 7.08
CA CYS A 211 -18.78 5.24 8.10
C CYS A 211 -19.69 4.44 9.04
N SER A 212 -19.23 3.26 9.48
CA SER A 212 -19.97 2.43 10.43
C SER A 212 -20.09 3.06 11.82
N ASP A 213 -19.14 3.91 12.19
CA ASP A 213 -19.11 4.65 13.45
C ASP A 213 -19.05 6.17 13.16
N ARG A 214 -19.87 6.95 13.84
CA ARG A 214 -20.01 8.38 13.60
C ARG A 214 -18.71 9.17 13.79
N PHE A 215 -17.84 8.75 14.70
CA PHE A 215 -16.65 9.50 15.10
C PHE A 215 -15.34 8.71 14.95
N LYS A 216 -15.41 7.45 14.50
CA LYS A 216 -14.25 6.57 14.36
C LYS A 216 -14.17 5.98 12.94
N PRO A 217 -13.44 6.62 12.01
CA PRO A 217 -13.17 6.00 10.73
C PRO A 217 -12.37 4.72 10.93
N SER A 218 -12.58 3.73 10.07
CA SER A 218 -11.66 2.62 9.90
C SER A 218 -10.38 3.08 9.25
N TYR A 219 -9.31 2.35 9.53
CA TYR A 219 -8.09 2.38 8.74
C TYR A 219 -8.38 1.90 7.31
N VAL A 220 -7.86 2.62 6.31
CA VAL A 220 -8.03 2.30 4.90
C VAL A 220 -6.67 2.40 4.22
N HIS A 221 -6.17 1.27 3.72
CA HIS A 221 -4.87 1.20 3.05
C HIS A 221 -5.01 1.15 1.52
N SER A 222 -6.04 0.49 1.00
CA SER A 222 -6.35 0.45 -0.44
C SER A 222 -7.85 0.24 -0.66
N PHE A 223 -8.27 0.25 -1.92
CA PHE A 223 -9.66 0.03 -2.34
C PHE A 223 -9.68 -0.69 -3.69
N GLY A 224 -10.85 -1.14 -4.15
CA GLY A 224 -11.01 -1.78 -5.46
C GLY A 224 -11.65 -0.84 -6.49
N LEU A 225 -11.23 -0.95 -7.75
CA LEU A 225 -11.78 -0.17 -8.87
C LEU A 225 -12.03 -1.05 -10.09
N THR A 226 -13.20 -0.89 -10.71
CA THR A 226 -13.56 -1.51 -12.01
C THR A 226 -13.97 -0.42 -13.02
N PRO A 227 -14.26 -0.78 -14.28
CA PRO A 227 -14.81 0.16 -15.26
C PRO A 227 -16.10 0.87 -14.79
N ASN A 228 -16.94 0.22 -14.00
CA ASN A 228 -18.23 0.77 -13.57
C ASN A 228 -18.39 0.95 -12.06
N TYR A 229 -17.57 0.33 -11.22
CA TYR A 229 -17.77 0.32 -9.77
C TYR A 229 -16.51 0.66 -8.98
N ILE A 230 -16.72 1.19 -7.78
CA ILE A 230 -15.72 1.39 -6.74
C ILE A 230 -16.11 0.51 -5.56
N VAL A 231 -15.16 -0.24 -5.01
CA VAL A 231 -15.35 -1.13 -3.86
C VAL A 231 -14.50 -0.65 -2.69
N PHE A 232 -15.13 -0.38 -1.56
CA PHE A 232 -14.47 0.01 -0.31
C PHE A 232 -14.76 -1.05 0.76
N VAL A 233 -13.72 -1.47 1.50
CA VAL A 233 -13.83 -2.45 2.58
C VAL A 233 -13.54 -1.76 3.92
N GLU A 234 -14.56 -1.63 4.75
CA GLU A 234 -14.49 -1.03 6.08
C GLU A 234 -14.17 -2.12 7.14
N THR A 235 -12.92 -2.10 7.60
CA THR A 235 -12.36 -3.09 8.54
C THR A 235 -12.68 -2.74 10.01
N PRO A 236 -12.51 -3.67 10.97
CA PRO A 236 -12.71 -3.38 12.39
C PRO A 236 -11.60 -2.55 13.04
N VAL A 237 -10.50 -2.25 12.34
CA VAL A 237 -9.43 -1.39 12.86
C VAL A 237 -9.87 0.06 12.72
N LYS A 238 -10.13 0.72 13.84
CA LYS A 238 -10.70 2.06 13.96
C LYS A 238 -9.67 3.08 14.45
N ILE A 239 -9.80 4.31 13.99
CA ILE A 239 -9.03 5.47 14.44
C ILE A 239 -9.88 6.25 15.43
N ASN A 240 -9.41 6.33 16.67
CA ASN A 240 -10.05 7.12 17.72
C ASN A 240 -9.58 8.58 17.64
N LEU A 241 -10.34 9.39 16.90
CA LEU A 241 -10.01 10.82 16.70
C LEU A 241 -10.02 11.64 17.99
N LEU A 242 -10.78 11.22 19.00
CA LEU A 242 -10.76 11.89 20.31
C LEU A 242 -9.43 11.67 21.02
N LYS A 243 -8.85 10.46 20.95
CA LYS A 243 -7.48 10.22 21.42
C LYS A 243 -6.52 11.10 20.64
N PHE A 244 -6.56 11.08 19.31
CA PHE A 244 -5.67 11.87 18.45
C PHE A 244 -5.63 13.36 18.83
N LEU A 245 -6.79 13.98 19.07
CA LEU A 245 -6.86 15.41 19.44
C LEU A 245 -6.47 15.69 20.90
N SER A 246 -6.81 14.79 21.84
CA SER A 246 -6.57 15.00 23.27
C SER A 246 -5.17 14.62 23.74
N SER A 247 -4.59 13.54 23.22
CA SER A 247 -3.27 13.07 23.63
C SER A 247 -2.16 13.96 23.07
N TRP A 248 -2.36 14.51 21.85
CA TRP A 248 -1.44 15.48 21.25
C TRP A 248 -1.26 16.74 22.09
N SER A 249 -2.34 17.23 22.70
CA SER A 249 -2.33 18.48 23.48
C SER A 249 -1.81 18.33 24.91
N LEU A 250 -1.81 17.11 25.47
CA LEU A 250 -1.55 16.89 26.90
C LEU A 250 -0.33 16.01 27.22
N TRP A 251 -0.08 14.94 26.47
CA TRP A 251 0.83 13.86 26.91
C TRP A 251 1.89 13.45 25.89
N GLY A 252 1.74 13.86 24.62
CA GLY A 252 2.57 13.39 23.51
C GLY A 252 2.16 11.97 23.10
N ALA A 253 1.65 11.82 21.89
CA ALA A 253 1.22 10.55 21.32
C ALA A 253 1.61 10.48 19.85
N ASN A 254 1.67 9.25 19.33
CA ASN A 254 1.86 8.98 17.91
C ASN A 254 0.55 8.47 17.27
N TYR A 255 0.60 8.13 15.98
CA TYR A 255 -0.57 7.66 15.26
C TYR A 255 -1.02 6.26 15.74
N MET A 256 -0.09 5.36 16.06
CA MET A 256 -0.39 4.01 16.57
C MET A 256 -1.28 4.05 17.82
N ASP A 257 -1.03 4.98 18.75
CA ASP A 257 -1.79 5.14 20.00
C ASP A 257 -3.29 5.44 19.77
N CYS A 258 -3.63 5.89 18.57
CA CYS A 258 -4.98 6.27 18.19
C CYS A 258 -5.77 5.11 17.59
N PHE A 259 -5.14 3.97 17.26
CA PHE A 259 -5.86 2.82 16.74
C PHE A 259 -6.51 2.00 17.86
N GLU A 260 -7.67 1.45 17.56
CA GLU A 260 -8.38 0.47 18.40
C GLU A 260 -9.17 -0.49 17.50
N SER A 261 -9.54 -1.65 18.04
CA SER A 261 -10.28 -2.65 17.27
C SER A 261 -11.72 -2.75 17.75
N ASN A 262 -12.68 -2.71 16.83
CA ASN A 262 -14.08 -2.98 17.12
C ASN A 262 -14.35 -4.49 17.01
N GLU A 263 -14.56 -5.14 18.16
CA GLU A 263 -14.66 -6.60 18.26
C GLU A 263 -15.94 -7.19 17.65
N THR A 264 -17.00 -6.39 17.46
CA THR A 264 -18.34 -6.90 17.10
C THR A 264 -18.78 -6.54 15.69
N MET A 265 -18.16 -5.57 15.02
CA MET A 265 -18.66 -5.07 13.73
C MET A 265 -18.38 -6.01 12.53
N GLY A 266 -17.43 -6.94 12.67
CA GLY A 266 -16.92 -7.74 11.54
C GLY A 266 -16.25 -6.85 10.49
N VAL A 267 -16.51 -7.12 9.21
CA VAL A 267 -16.10 -6.27 8.08
C VAL A 267 -17.33 -5.87 7.26
N TRP A 268 -17.40 -4.60 6.88
CA TRP A 268 -18.47 -4.07 6.02
C TRP A 268 -17.90 -3.78 4.64
N LEU A 269 -18.54 -4.28 3.58
CA LEU A 269 -18.13 -3.98 2.20
C LEU A 269 -19.13 -3.00 1.58
N HIS A 270 -18.61 -2.03 0.85
CA HIS A 270 -19.34 -0.94 0.25
C HIS A 270 -19.07 -0.88 -1.25
N VAL A 271 -20.10 -0.56 -2.02
CA VAL A 271 -20.00 -0.43 -3.47
C VAL A 271 -20.60 0.91 -3.90
N ALA A 272 -19.96 1.57 -4.86
CA ALA A 272 -20.51 2.74 -5.55
C ALA A 272 -20.48 2.55 -7.06
N ASP A 273 -21.50 3.06 -7.75
CA ASP A 273 -21.49 3.23 -9.20
C ASP A 273 -20.54 4.39 -9.53
N LYS A 274 -19.42 4.07 -10.17
CA LYS A 274 -18.33 5.02 -10.50
C LYS A 274 -18.80 6.10 -11.46
N LYS A 275 -19.56 5.72 -12.48
CA LYS A 275 -19.99 6.63 -13.56
C LYS A 275 -21.06 7.60 -13.07
N LYS A 276 -21.97 7.13 -12.22
CA LYS A 276 -23.04 7.96 -11.65
C LYS A 276 -22.62 8.69 -10.37
N GLY A 277 -21.45 8.38 -9.81
CA GLY A 277 -20.99 8.95 -8.54
C GLY A 277 -21.95 8.60 -7.38
N LYS A 278 -22.51 7.39 -7.37
CA LYS A 278 -23.62 7.03 -6.47
C LYS A 278 -23.28 5.83 -5.59
N TYR A 279 -23.32 6.02 -4.28
CA TYR A 279 -23.25 4.92 -3.30
C TYR A 279 -24.44 3.96 -3.48
N LEU A 280 -24.16 2.66 -3.54
CA LEU A 280 -25.15 1.59 -3.56
C LEU A 280 -25.38 1.12 -2.13
N ASN A 281 -26.59 1.37 -1.61
CA ASN A 281 -26.96 1.04 -0.24
C ASN A 281 -27.27 -0.46 -0.08
N ILE A 282 -26.29 -1.31 -0.35
CA ILE A 282 -26.34 -2.76 -0.16
C ILE A 282 -25.44 -3.09 1.03
N LYS A 283 -25.99 -3.80 2.02
CA LYS A 283 -25.32 -4.01 3.32
C LYS A 283 -24.54 -5.33 3.35
N TYR A 284 -23.43 -5.40 2.62
CA TYR A 284 -22.55 -6.56 2.66
C TYR A 284 -21.80 -6.65 3.99
N ARG A 285 -21.76 -7.83 4.60
CA ARG A 285 -21.13 -8.11 5.90
C ARG A 285 -20.36 -9.43 5.85
N THR A 286 -19.28 -9.53 6.61
CA THR A 286 -18.54 -10.79 6.80
C THR A 286 -17.77 -10.77 8.12
N SER A 287 -17.10 -11.88 8.43
CA SER A 287 -16.26 -12.04 9.62
C SER A 287 -15.07 -11.06 9.64
N ALA A 288 -14.55 -10.79 10.84
CA ALA A 288 -13.47 -9.83 11.06
C ALA A 288 -12.13 -10.23 10.41
N PHE A 289 -11.54 -9.31 9.67
CA PHE A 289 -10.15 -9.37 9.19
C PHE A 289 -9.55 -7.96 9.03
N ASN A 290 -8.22 -7.86 9.06
CA ASN A 290 -7.52 -6.68 8.58
C ASN A 290 -7.31 -6.80 7.06
N LEU A 291 -7.28 -5.67 6.38
CA LEU A 291 -7.00 -5.59 4.95
C LEU A 291 -6.00 -4.45 4.70
N PHE A 292 -4.91 -4.79 4.02
CA PHE A 292 -3.97 -3.81 3.50
C PHE A 292 -4.15 -3.69 1.99
N HIS A 293 -3.96 -4.80 1.27
CA HIS A 293 -3.92 -4.77 -0.18
C HIS A 293 -5.08 -5.51 -0.82
N HIS A 294 -5.85 -4.80 -1.64
CA HIS A 294 -6.61 -5.42 -2.72
C HIS A 294 -5.65 -6.05 -3.74
N ILE A 295 -5.98 -7.24 -4.25
CA ILE A 295 -5.22 -7.89 -5.34
C ILE A 295 -5.73 -7.37 -6.69
N ASN A 296 -7.02 -7.58 -6.95
CA ASN A 296 -7.74 -7.02 -8.10
C ASN A 296 -9.24 -7.02 -7.81
N THR A 297 -10.01 -6.34 -8.64
CA THR A 297 -11.48 -6.32 -8.57
C THR A 297 -12.04 -6.27 -9.97
N TYR A 298 -13.08 -7.03 -10.29
CA TYR A 298 -13.69 -7.01 -11.62
C TYR A 298 -15.18 -7.37 -11.60
N GLU A 299 -15.83 -7.15 -12.74
CA GLU A 299 -17.26 -7.40 -12.95
C GLU A 299 -17.47 -8.72 -13.70
N ASP A 300 -18.42 -9.54 -13.24
CA ASP A 300 -18.86 -10.75 -13.94
C ASP A 300 -20.37 -10.95 -13.76
N ASN A 301 -21.15 -10.84 -14.84
CA ASN A 301 -22.58 -11.21 -14.90
C ASN A 301 -23.47 -10.71 -13.74
N GLY A 302 -23.31 -9.43 -13.36
CA GLY A 302 -24.10 -8.84 -12.26
C GLY A 302 -23.50 -9.08 -10.86
N PHE A 303 -22.27 -9.58 -10.79
CA PHE A 303 -21.47 -9.70 -9.58
C PHE A 303 -20.18 -8.89 -9.68
N LEU A 304 -19.65 -8.51 -8.52
CA LEU A 304 -18.27 -8.04 -8.37
C LEU A 304 -17.43 -9.15 -7.75
N ILE A 305 -16.31 -9.46 -8.39
CA ILE A 305 -15.30 -10.37 -7.87
C ILE A 305 -14.22 -9.53 -7.20
N VAL A 306 -13.97 -9.76 -5.91
CA VAL A 306 -13.10 -8.94 -5.05
C VAL A 306 -12.04 -9.83 -4.42
N ASP A 307 -10.81 -9.77 -4.92
CA ASP A 307 -9.69 -10.57 -4.43
C ASP A 307 -8.81 -9.76 -3.49
N LEU A 308 -8.52 -10.28 -2.30
CA LEU A 308 -7.95 -9.54 -1.16
C LEU A 308 -6.82 -10.31 -0.47
N CYS A 309 -5.77 -9.60 -0.03
CA CYS A 309 -4.80 -10.08 0.96
C CYS A 309 -5.32 -9.75 2.37
N THR A 310 -5.84 -10.76 3.08
CA THR A 310 -6.50 -10.56 4.38
C THR A 310 -5.68 -11.12 5.54
N TRP A 311 -5.91 -10.59 6.74
CA TRP A 311 -5.36 -11.12 7.98
C TRP A 311 -6.47 -11.39 8.98
N LYS A 312 -6.69 -12.67 9.32
CA LYS A 312 -7.83 -13.16 10.11
C LYS A 312 -7.80 -12.62 11.54
N GLY A 313 -8.88 -11.96 11.94
CA GLY A 313 -9.01 -11.32 13.26
C GLY A 313 -9.10 -9.80 13.18
N PHE A 314 -9.46 -9.17 14.29
CA PHE A 314 -9.63 -7.72 14.39
C PHE A 314 -8.42 -6.99 15.00
N GLU A 315 -7.50 -7.72 15.64
CA GLU A 315 -6.28 -7.13 16.19
C GLU A 315 -5.46 -6.50 15.06
N PHE A 316 -4.94 -5.28 15.29
CA PHE A 316 -4.22 -4.56 14.26
C PHE A 316 -2.86 -5.20 13.99
N VAL A 317 -2.62 -5.63 12.76
CA VAL A 317 -1.37 -6.34 12.37
C VAL A 317 -0.13 -5.46 12.57
N TYR A 318 -0.26 -4.14 12.49
CA TYR A 318 0.89 -3.25 12.66
C TYR A 318 1.48 -3.29 14.08
N ASN A 319 0.75 -3.79 15.08
CA ASN A 319 1.31 -4.07 16.43
C ASN A 319 2.54 -4.99 16.38
N TYR A 320 2.66 -5.82 15.35
CA TYR A 320 3.76 -6.78 15.18
C TYR A 320 4.94 -6.21 14.37
N LEU A 321 4.87 -4.97 13.89
CA LEU A 321 5.84 -4.36 12.96
C LEU A 321 6.75 -3.30 13.59
N TYR A 322 6.91 -3.34 14.91
CA TYR A 322 7.96 -2.56 15.59
C TYR A 322 9.35 -3.09 15.25
N LEU A 323 10.30 -2.19 14.99
CA LEU A 323 11.66 -2.53 14.57
C LEU A 323 12.39 -3.41 15.58
N ALA A 324 12.14 -3.22 16.88
CA ALA A 324 12.72 -4.06 17.93
C ALA A 324 12.33 -5.54 17.78
N ASN A 325 11.06 -5.80 17.43
CA ASN A 325 10.56 -7.16 17.19
C ASN A 325 11.14 -7.72 15.89
N LEU A 326 11.12 -6.92 14.81
CA LEU A 326 11.61 -7.32 13.48
C LEU A 326 13.13 -7.56 13.44
N ARG A 327 13.90 -6.95 14.35
CA ARG A 327 15.36 -7.11 14.48
C ARG A 327 15.77 -8.19 15.49
N SER A 328 14.81 -8.86 16.13
CA SER A 328 15.09 -9.96 17.07
C SER A 328 15.64 -11.19 16.33
N ASN A 329 16.21 -12.16 17.04
CA ASN A 329 16.64 -13.40 16.37
C ASN A 329 15.42 -14.21 15.93
N TRP A 330 15.65 -15.15 15.02
CA TRP A 330 14.59 -15.88 14.33
C TRP A 330 13.60 -16.60 15.25
N GLU A 331 14.07 -17.23 16.33
CA GLU A 331 13.19 -17.91 17.28
C GLU A 331 12.27 -16.94 18.03
N GLU A 332 12.77 -15.75 18.38
CA GLU A 332 11.94 -14.71 19.01
C GLU A 332 10.94 -14.12 18.01
N VAL A 333 11.33 -13.87 16.75
CA VAL A 333 10.42 -13.39 15.70
C VAL A 333 9.25 -14.35 15.52
N LYS A 334 9.51 -15.67 15.42
CA LYS A 334 8.44 -16.67 15.31
C LYS A 334 7.50 -16.64 16.51
N LYS A 335 8.07 -16.58 17.73
CA LYS A 335 7.31 -16.52 18.98
C LYS A 335 6.41 -15.27 19.05
N HIS A 336 6.93 -14.11 18.65
CA HIS A 336 6.13 -12.88 18.61
C HIS A 336 4.95 -13.00 17.64
N ALA A 337 5.12 -13.68 16.51
CA ALA A 337 4.07 -13.89 15.51
C ALA A 337 3.12 -15.07 15.83
N GLU A 338 3.27 -15.77 16.96
CA GLU A 338 2.41 -16.92 17.30
C GLU A 338 0.94 -16.53 17.47
N LYS A 339 0.68 -15.35 18.05
CA LYS A 339 -0.69 -14.86 18.28
C LYS A 339 -1.17 -13.88 17.21
N ALA A 340 -0.32 -13.57 16.23
CA ALA A 340 -0.67 -12.67 15.17
C ALA A 340 -1.88 -13.16 14.36
N PRO A 341 -2.69 -12.25 13.80
CA PRO A 341 -3.65 -12.57 12.76
C PRO A 341 -3.05 -13.48 11.69
N GLN A 342 -3.79 -14.49 11.23
CA GLN A 342 -3.31 -15.41 10.19
C GLN A 342 -3.56 -14.84 8.80
N PRO A 343 -2.56 -14.79 7.91
CA PRO A 343 -2.75 -14.28 6.56
C PRO A 343 -3.51 -15.27 5.67
N GLU A 344 -4.36 -14.77 4.78
CA GLU A 344 -5.12 -15.55 3.81
C GLU A 344 -5.50 -14.70 2.60
N ALA A 345 -5.24 -15.19 1.38
CA ALA A 345 -5.76 -14.56 0.17
C ALA A 345 -7.19 -15.06 -0.10
N ARG A 346 -8.15 -14.13 -0.21
CA ARG A 346 -9.58 -14.42 -0.25
C ARG A 346 -10.24 -13.78 -1.46
N ARG A 347 -11.13 -14.53 -2.11
CA ARG A 347 -12.08 -14.03 -3.11
C ARG A 347 -13.46 -13.88 -2.50
N TYR A 348 -13.96 -12.66 -2.46
CA TYR A 348 -15.35 -12.34 -2.15
C TYR A 348 -16.14 -12.08 -3.44
N VAL A 349 -17.41 -12.47 -3.46
CA VAL A 349 -18.29 -12.27 -4.63
C VAL A 349 -19.54 -11.53 -4.18
N LEU A 350 -19.73 -10.32 -4.70
CA LEU A 350 -20.78 -9.39 -4.28
C LEU A 350 -21.87 -9.31 -5.35
N PRO A 351 -23.10 -9.79 -5.10
CA PRO A 351 -24.22 -9.64 -6.04
C PRO A 351 -24.66 -8.18 -6.13
N LEU A 352 -24.81 -7.62 -7.34
CA LEU A 352 -25.21 -6.23 -7.56
C LEU A 352 -26.74 -6.02 -7.59
N ASN A 353 -27.49 -7.08 -7.95
CA ASN A 353 -28.94 -7.07 -8.01
C ASN A 353 -29.50 -7.97 -6.91
N ILE A 354 -30.29 -7.40 -6.01
CA ILE A 354 -30.82 -8.10 -4.84
C ILE A 354 -32.34 -8.18 -4.95
N ASP A 355 -32.89 -9.40 -5.03
CA ASP A 355 -34.33 -9.66 -4.97
C ASP A 355 -34.71 -10.15 -3.57
N LYS A 356 -35.73 -9.52 -2.95
CA LYS A 356 -36.25 -9.92 -1.65
C LYS A 356 -36.85 -11.33 -1.68
N ALA A 357 -37.29 -11.81 -2.84
CA ALA A 357 -37.78 -13.18 -3.03
C ALA A 357 -36.70 -14.26 -2.74
N ASP A 358 -35.42 -13.88 -2.74
CA ASP A 358 -34.29 -14.78 -2.48
C ASP A 358 -33.74 -14.69 -1.05
N THR A 359 -34.49 -14.09 -0.13
CA THR A 359 -34.14 -14.07 1.30
C THR A 359 -33.91 -15.49 1.82
N GLY A 360 -32.79 -15.70 2.52
CA GLY A 360 -32.35 -16.98 3.07
C GLY A 360 -31.57 -17.87 2.10
N LYS A 361 -31.37 -17.46 0.84
CA LYS A 361 -30.62 -18.21 -0.17
C LYS A 361 -29.23 -17.63 -0.40
N ASN A 362 -28.31 -18.46 -0.89
CA ASN A 362 -27.07 -17.98 -1.50
C ASN A 362 -27.39 -17.33 -2.86
N LEU A 363 -27.04 -16.06 -3.00
CA LEU A 363 -27.25 -15.26 -4.20
C LEU A 363 -26.15 -15.45 -5.26
N VAL A 364 -25.00 -16.04 -4.89
CA VAL A 364 -23.92 -16.31 -5.85
C VAL A 364 -24.27 -17.52 -6.70
N THR A 365 -24.57 -17.27 -7.97
CA THR A 365 -24.97 -18.30 -8.96
C THR A 365 -23.88 -18.62 -9.97
N LEU A 366 -22.70 -18.01 -9.85
CA LEU A 366 -21.55 -18.25 -10.73
C LEU A 366 -21.02 -19.68 -10.53
N PRO A 367 -20.76 -20.44 -11.62
CA PRO A 367 -20.51 -21.89 -11.52
C PRO A 367 -19.09 -22.26 -11.07
N TYR A 368 -18.16 -21.31 -11.05
CA TYR A 368 -16.72 -21.57 -10.88
C TYR A 368 -16.16 -21.15 -9.52
N THR A 369 -16.98 -20.57 -8.64
CA THR A 369 -16.56 -20.05 -7.33
C THR A 369 -17.29 -20.77 -6.21
N THR A 370 -16.61 -20.92 -5.08
CA THR A 370 -17.22 -21.43 -3.83
C THR A 370 -17.63 -20.32 -2.88
N ALA A 371 -17.39 -19.04 -3.24
CA ALA A 371 -17.83 -17.91 -2.45
C ALA A 371 -19.35 -17.86 -2.37
N THR A 372 -19.88 -17.37 -1.25
CA THR A 372 -21.33 -17.25 -1.05
C THR A 372 -21.72 -15.85 -0.59
N ALA A 373 -22.96 -15.47 -0.86
CA ALA A 373 -23.57 -14.23 -0.41
C ALA A 373 -25.02 -14.51 -0.01
N THR A 374 -25.30 -14.61 1.29
CA THR A 374 -26.63 -14.97 1.80
C THR A 374 -27.42 -13.74 2.21
N LEU A 375 -28.61 -13.55 1.63
CA LEU A 375 -29.50 -12.44 2.01
C LEU A 375 -30.26 -12.76 3.30
N HIS A 376 -30.10 -11.94 4.32
CA HIS A 376 -30.82 -12.06 5.60
C HIS A 376 -32.07 -11.17 5.64
N SER A 377 -32.94 -11.44 6.62
CA SER A 377 -34.22 -10.73 6.80
C SER A 377 -34.07 -9.25 7.18
N ASP A 378 -32.92 -8.86 7.73
CA ASP A 378 -32.57 -7.46 8.04
C ASP A 378 -31.95 -6.70 6.85
N GLU A 379 -32.02 -7.30 5.65
CA GLU A 379 -31.46 -6.83 4.39
C GLU A 379 -29.92 -6.80 4.36
N THR A 380 -29.24 -7.41 5.34
CA THR A 380 -27.80 -7.65 5.25
C THR A 380 -27.50 -8.83 4.33
N ILE A 381 -26.34 -8.79 3.70
CA ILE A 381 -25.84 -9.88 2.86
C ILE A 381 -24.57 -10.41 3.50
N TRP A 382 -24.64 -11.60 4.08
CA TRP A 382 -23.50 -12.26 4.70
C TRP A 382 -22.64 -12.95 3.65
N LEU A 383 -21.37 -12.59 3.59
CA LEU A 383 -20.41 -13.11 2.62
C LEU A 383 -19.49 -14.15 3.26
N GLU A 384 -19.30 -15.26 2.56
CA GLU A 384 -18.21 -16.21 2.84
C GLU A 384 -17.25 -16.26 1.64
N PRO A 385 -15.92 -16.21 1.87
CA PRO A 385 -14.95 -16.17 0.80
C PRO A 385 -14.68 -17.55 0.17
N GLU A 386 -14.28 -17.54 -1.09
CA GLU A 386 -13.44 -18.61 -1.65
C GLU A 386 -11.98 -18.34 -1.24
N ILE A 387 -11.31 -19.32 -0.64
CA ILE A 387 -9.90 -19.19 -0.24
C ILE A 387 -9.01 -19.46 -1.45
N LEU A 388 -8.17 -18.49 -1.82
CA LEU A 388 -7.24 -18.60 -2.95
C LEU A 388 -5.87 -19.13 -2.50
N PHE A 389 -5.40 -18.68 -1.34
CA PHE A 389 -4.12 -19.10 -0.76
C PHE A 389 -4.18 -18.98 0.77
N SER A 390 -3.70 -20.00 1.48
CA SER A 390 -3.62 -20.00 2.95
C SER A 390 -2.41 -20.83 3.38
N GLY A 391 -1.52 -20.24 4.15
CA GLY A 391 -0.33 -20.90 4.69
C GLY A 391 -0.08 -20.45 6.12
N ALA A 392 0.29 -21.37 7.00
CA ALA A 392 0.47 -21.08 8.42
C ALA A 392 1.57 -20.02 8.63
N ARG A 393 1.16 -18.79 8.97
CA ARG A 393 2.05 -17.61 9.10
C ARG A 393 2.89 -17.34 7.85
N GLN A 394 2.42 -17.80 6.69
CA GLN A 394 3.00 -17.53 5.37
C GLN A 394 2.02 -16.63 4.62
N ALA A 395 2.32 -15.34 4.51
CA ALA A 395 1.46 -14.41 3.79
C ALA A 395 1.79 -14.38 2.31
N PHE A 396 0.76 -14.35 1.46
CA PHE A 396 0.87 -13.77 0.13
C PHE A 396 0.49 -12.30 0.26
N GLU A 397 1.46 -11.40 0.20
CA GLU A 397 1.30 -9.96 0.45
C GLU A 397 1.99 -9.13 -0.62
N PHE A 398 1.84 -7.80 -0.56
CA PHE A 398 2.33 -6.88 -1.60
C PHE A 398 1.94 -7.37 -3.01
N PRO A 399 0.64 -7.59 -3.27
CA PRO A 399 0.17 -8.17 -4.51
C PRO A 399 0.38 -7.23 -5.70
N GLN A 400 0.79 -7.79 -6.82
CA GLN A 400 0.97 -7.15 -8.10
C GLN A 400 0.34 -8.00 -9.20
N ILE A 401 -0.12 -7.37 -10.27
CA ILE A 401 -0.72 -8.04 -11.44
C ILE A 401 -0.18 -7.40 -12.72
N ASN A 402 -0.57 -7.92 -13.89
CA ASN A 402 -0.45 -7.18 -15.14
C ASN A 402 -1.47 -6.01 -15.18
N TYR A 403 -1.19 -4.99 -14.36
CA TYR A 403 -2.15 -3.96 -13.98
C TYR A 403 -2.66 -3.16 -15.19
N LYS A 404 -1.75 -2.75 -16.08
CA LYS A 404 -2.10 -1.94 -17.27
C LYS A 404 -3.18 -2.60 -18.15
N LYS A 405 -3.14 -3.92 -18.30
CA LYS A 405 -4.07 -4.65 -19.17
C LYS A 405 -5.26 -5.23 -18.41
N TYR A 406 -5.06 -5.69 -17.16
CA TYR A 406 -6.02 -6.51 -16.40
C TYR A 406 -6.56 -5.91 -15.10
N ALA A 407 -6.06 -4.76 -14.64
CA ALA A 407 -6.68 -4.09 -13.48
C ALA A 407 -8.14 -3.72 -13.78
N GLY A 408 -9.03 -4.00 -12.84
CA GLY A 408 -10.46 -3.76 -13.02
C GLY A 408 -11.18 -4.80 -13.89
N LYS A 409 -10.48 -5.82 -14.37
CA LYS A 409 -10.97 -6.78 -15.39
C LYS A 409 -10.73 -8.24 -14.98
N PRO A 410 -11.46 -9.20 -15.58
CA PRO A 410 -11.19 -10.62 -15.38
C PRO A 410 -9.72 -10.95 -15.67
N TYR A 411 -9.10 -11.71 -14.77
CA TYR A 411 -7.66 -11.99 -14.78
C TYR A 411 -7.39 -13.40 -14.23
N THR A 412 -6.13 -13.83 -14.27
CA THR A 412 -5.70 -15.18 -13.91
C THR A 412 -4.51 -15.19 -12.96
N TYR A 413 -3.58 -14.24 -13.07
CA TYR A 413 -2.31 -14.28 -12.35
C TYR A 413 -2.11 -13.09 -11.43
N ALA A 414 -1.69 -13.37 -10.20
CA ALA A 414 -1.14 -12.39 -9.27
C ALA A 414 0.27 -12.81 -8.85
N TYR A 415 1.11 -11.82 -8.59
CA TYR A 415 2.46 -11.94 -8.05
C TYR A 415 2.47 -11.33 -6.66
N GLY A 416 3.26 -11.86 -5.73
CA GLY A 416 3.29 -11.35 -4.37
C GLY A 416 4.58 -11.68 -3.64
N LEU A 417 4.85 -10.91 -2.59
CA LEU A 417 5.89 -11.15 -1.63
C LEU A 417 5.41 -12.16 -0.59
N GLY A 418 6.19 -13.22 -0.39
CA GLY A 418 5.96 -14.18 0.68
C GLY A 418 6.52 -13.67 2.01
N LEU A 419 5.66 -13.55 3.02
CA LEU A 419 6.08 -13.17 4.38
C LEU A 419 6.02 -14.37 5.31
N ASN A 420 7.15 -14.78 5.84
CA ASN A 420 7.31 -15.85 6.81
C ASN A 420 7.43 -15.25 8.21
N HIS A 421 6.35 -15.28 9.00
CA HIS A 421 6.28 -14.59 10.30
C HIS A 421 6.68 -13.10 10.19
N PHE A 422 6.16 -12.42 9.15
CA PHE A 422 6.47 -11.03 8.75
C PHE A 422 7.83 -10.79 8.07
N VAL A 423 8.74 -11.76 8.08
CA VAL A 423 10.03 -11.65 7.37
C VAL A 423 9.81 -11.96 5.89
N PRO A 424 10.16 -11.07 4.95
CA PRO A 424 10.03 -11.36 3.53
C PRO A 424 11.08 -12.37 3.09
N ASP A 425 10.66 -13.57 2.66
CA ASP A 425 11.59 -14.69 2.44
C ASP A 425 11.49 -15.36 1.06
N ARG A 426 10.49 -15.00 0.24
CA ARG A 426 10.26 -15.62 -1.07
C ARG A 426 9.39 -14.74 -1.98
N LEU A 427 9.39 -15.05 -3.27
CA LEU A 427 8.48 -14.47 -4.25
C LEU A 427 7.50 -15.53 -4.72
N CYS A 428 6.24 -15.15 -4.87
CA CYS A 428 5.14 -16.05 -5.21
C CYS A 428 4.43 -15.57 -6.48
N LYS A 429 4.01 -16.52 -7.33
CA LYS A 429 2.97 -16.34 -8.35
C LYS A 429 1.77 -17.21 -7.97
N LEU A 430 0.57 -16.70 -8.16
CA LEU A 430 -0.70 -17.38 -7.87
C LEU A 430 -1.59 -17.34 -9.10
N ASN A 431 -2.06 -18.51 -9.54
CA ASN A 431 -3.19 -18.61 -10.45
C ASN A 431 -4.49 -18.53 -9.64
N VAL A 432 -5.24 -17.43 -9.76
CA VAL A 432 -6.44 -17.19 -8.93
C VAL A 432 -7.67 -17.99 -9.35
N LYS A 433 -7.56 -18.81 -10.40
CA LYS A 433 -8.62 -19.72 -10.84
C LYS A 433 -8.34 -21.16 -10.37
N THR A 434 -7.11 -21.63 -10.59
CA THR A 434 -6.71 -23.01 -10.24
C THR A 434 -6.13 -23.15 -8.82
N LYS A 435 -5.75 -22.02 -8.20
CA LYS A 435 -5.02 -21.94 -6.92
C LYS A 435 -3.59 -22.50 -6.97
N GLU A 436 -3.10 -22.82 -8.17
CA GLU A 436 -1.71 -23.23 -8.39
C GLU A 436 -0.75 -22.07 -8.07
N THR A 437 0.39 -22.40 -7.48
CA THR A 437 1.42 -21.43 -7.11
C THR A 437 2.80 -21.82 -7.61
N TRP A 438 3.61 -20.80 -7.89
CA TRP A 438 5.04 -20.92 -8.18
C TRP A 438 5.81 -20.08 -7.19
N VAL A 439 6.97 -20.56 -6.76
CA VAL A 439 7.77 -19.90 -5.74
C VAL A 439 9.21 -19.80 -6.23
N TRP A 440 9.78 -18.60 -6.11
CA TRP A 440 11.23 -18.40 -6.13
C TRP A 440 11.70 -18.09 -4.71
N GLN A 441 12.75 -18.76 -4.26
CA GLN A 441 13.35 -18.58 -2.95
C GLN A 441 14.81 -19.01 -2.96
N GLU A 442 15.67 -18.24 -2.30
CA GLU A 442 17.05 -18.61 -1.99
C GLU A 442 17.31 -18.46 -0.48
N PRO A 443 18.20 -19.28 0.10
CA PRO A 443 18.65 -19.08 1.48
C PRO A 443 19.24 -17.70 1.70
N ASP A 444 19.03 -17.14 2.89
CA ASP A 444 19.59 -15.85 3.34
C ASP A 444 19.33 -14.68 2.38
N SER A 445 18.26 -14.76 1.58
CA SER A 445 17.86 -13.75 0.60
C SER A 445 16.44 -13.24 0.91
N TYR A 446 16.33 -11.92 1.10
CA TYR A 446 15.10 -11.27 1.56
C TYR A 446 14.55 -10.34 0.46
N PRO A 447 13.54 -10.78 -0.32
CA PRO A 447 13.00 -10.02 -1.45
C PRO A 447 12.14 -8.80 -1.05
N SER A 448 11.93 -7.91 -2.02
CA SER A 448 10.90 -6.88 -1.99
C SER A 448 9.66 -7.30 -2.80
N GLU A 449 8.62 -6.48 -2.78
CA GLU A 449 7.46 -6.60 -3.69
C GLU A 449 7.88 -6.87 -5.16
N PRO A 450 7.28 -7.87 -5.82
CA PRO A 450 7.58 -8.21 -7.21
C PRO A 450 6.74 -7.40 -8.21
N ILE A 451 7.33 -6.40 -8.86
CA ILE A 451 6.65 -5.56 -9.87
C ILE A 451 6.67 -6.23 -11.24
N PHE A 452 5.49 -6.45 -11.83
CA PHE A 452 5.35 -7.02 -13.17
C PHE A 452 5.63 -5.99 -14.28
N VAL A 453 6.39 -6.40 -15.29
CA VAL A 453 6.62 -5.63 -16.52
C VAL A 453 6.31 -6.50 -17.73
N SER A 454 5.22 -6.15 -18.43
CA SER A 454 4.78 -6.87 -19.63
C SER A 454 5.81 -6.79 -20.76
N HIS A 455 5.99 -7.88 -21.51
CA HIS A 455 6.63 -7.81 -22.82
C HIS A 455 5.87 -6.81 -23.73
N PRO A 456 6.53 -5.99 -24.56
CA PRO A 456 5.84 -5.05 -25.46
C PRO A 456 4.83 -5.73 -26.39
N ASP A 457 5.17 -6.92 -26.88
CA ASP A 457 4.34 -7.73 -27.78
C ASP A 457 3.59 -8.87 -27.06
N ALA A 458 3.32 -8.72 -25.76
CA ALA A 458 2.68 -9.74 -24.93
C ALA A 458 1.33 -10.23 -25.50
N LEU A 459 1.21 -11.54 -25.70
CA LEU A 459 -0.03 -12.19 -26.13
C LEU A 459 -0.80 -12.71 -24.91
N GLU A 460 -0.09 -13.31 -23.96
CA GLU A 460 -0.64 -13.87 -22.73
C GLU A 460 -0.55 -12.88 -21.54
N GLU A 461 -1.25 -13.20 -20.46
CA GLU A 461 -1.35 -12.34 -19.27
C GLU A 461 -0.01 -12.22 -18.52
N ASP A 462 0.75 -13.31 -18.48
CA ASP A 462 2.03 -13.47 -17.80
C ASP A 462 3.24 -13.44 -18.76
N ASP A 463 3.05 -12.97 -20.00
CA ASP A 463 4.13 -12.65 -20.94
C ASP A 463 4.88 -11.39 -20.48
N GLY A 464 5.96 -11.58 -19.72
CA GLY A 464 6.76 -10.49 -19.19
C GLY A 464 7.81 -10.95 -18.18
N VAL A 465 8.29 -10.00 -17.38
CA VAL A 465 9.19 -10.26 -16.25
C VAL A 465 8.64 -9.69 -14.96
N VAL A 466 9.16 -10.19 -13.84
CA VAL A 466 8.92 -9.65 -12.51
C VAL A 466 10.24 -9.13 -11.93
N LEU A 467 10.21 -7.92 -11.37
CA LEU A 467 11.36 -7.24 -10.81
C LEU A 467 11.24 -7.18 -9.28
N SER A 468 12.27 -7.59 -8.56
CA SER A 468 12.30 -7.51 -7.09
C SER A 468 13.71 -7.14 -6.60
N VAL A 469 13.80 -6.31 -5.58
CA VAL A 469 15.09 -5.96 -4.95
C VAL A 469 15.33 -6.95 -3.82
N ILE A 470 16.47 -7.63 -3.85
CA ILE A 470 16.84 -8.65 -2.88
C ILE A 470 17.95 -8.12 -1.98
N VAL A 471 17.75 -8.28 -0.66
CA VAL A 471 18.81 -8.07 0.34
C VAL A 471 19.44 -9.42 0.65
N ASN A 472 20.76 -9.49 0.61
CA ASN A 472 21.52 -10.73 0.77
C ASN A 472 22.73 -10.49 1.68
N PRO A 473 22.56 -10.56 3.01
CA PRO A 473 23.61 -10.28 3.98
C PRO A 473 24.60 -11.44 4.16
N GLY A 474 24.52 -12.51 3.36
CA GLY A 474 25.39 -13.68 3.47
C GLY A 474 26.88 -13.33 3.38
N ALA A 475 27.70 -13.95 4.22
CA ALA A 475 29.14 -13.71 4.25
C ALA A 475 29.79 -14.03 2.89
N GLY A 476 30.54 -13.08 2.33
CA GLY A 476 31.19 -13.24 1.02
C GLY A 476 30.28 -13.05 -0.20
N GLN A 477 29.02 -12.65 0.01
CA GLN A 477 28.06 -12.36 -1.08
C GLN A 477 27.92 -10.86 -1.33
N LYS A 478 27.35 -10.48 -2.48
CA LYS A 478 26.97 -9.09 -2.75
C LYS A 478 25.82 -8.70 -1.82
N PRO A 479 25.90 -7.58 -1.08
CA PRO A 479 24.90 -7.24 -0.05
C PRO A 479 23.47 -7.11 -0.55
N ALA A 480 23.28 -6.75 -1.82
CA ALA A 480 21.98 -6.64 -2.45
C ALA A 480 22.09 -6.77 -3.97
N TYR A 481 20.99 -7.15 -4.61
CA TYR A 481 20.87 -7.20 -6.06
C TYR A 481 19.42 -6.98 -6.49
N LEU A 482 19.22 -6.46 -7.69
CA LEU A 482 17.94 -6.53 -8.36
C LEU A 482 17.81 -7.89 -9.05
N LEU A 483 16.74 -8.62 -8.76
CA LEU A 483 16.37 -9.88 -9.39
C LEU A 483 15.35 -9.65 -10.51
N ILE A 484 15.54 -10.39 -11.61
CA ILE A 484 14.63 -10.42 -12.75
C ILE A 484 14.20 -11.86 -12.99
N LEU A 485 12.91 -12.12 -12.82
CA LEU A 485 12.31 -13.43 -13.05
C LEU A 485 11.45 -13.43 -14.32
N ASN A 486 11.42 -14.55 -15.03
CA ASN A 486 10.42 -14.80 -16.06
C ASN A 486 9.05 -14.94 -15.38
N ALA A 487 8.08 -14.12 -15.79
CA ALA A 487 6.78 -14.07 -15.14
C ALA A 487 5.90 -15.31 -15.39
N LYS A 488 6.26 -16.18 -16.34
CA LYS A 488 5.56 -17.44 -16.61
C LYS A 488 5.82 -18.51 -15.56
N ASP A 489 7.08 -18.76 -15.24
CA ASP A 489 7.51 -19.91 -14.44
C ASP A 489 8.28 -19.52 -13.17
N MET A 490 8.47 -18.21 -12.92
CA MET A 490 9.29 -17.68 -11.82
C MET A 490 10.76 -18.11 -11.89
N SER A 491 11.25 -18.56 -13.05
CA SER A 491 12.66 -18.86 -13.27
C SER A 491 13.49 -17.59 -13.37
N GLU A 492 14.74 -17.65 -12.89
CA GLU A 492 15.65 -16.52 -12.93
C GLU A 492 16.15 -16.24 -14.35
N VAL A 493 16.08 -14.97 -14.75
CA VAL A 493 16.59 -14.48 -16.05
C VAL A 493 17.93 -13.78 -15.87
N ALA A 494 18.03 -12.92 -14.85
CA ALA A 494 19.23 -12.12 -14.59
C ALA A 494 19.21 -11.50 -13.18
N ARG A 495 20.39 -11.06 -12.73
CA ARG A 495 20.57 -10.17 -11.57
C ARG A 495 21.35 -8.93 -11.96
N ALA A 496 21.14 -7.84 -11.23
CA ALA A 496 21.99 -6.65 -11.24
C ALA A 496 22.46 -6.34 -9.81
N GLU A 497 23.69 -6.76 -9.51
CA GLU A 497 24.28 -6.79 -8.17
C GLU A 497 24.97 -5.47 -7.80
N VAL A 498 24.90 -5.10 -6.52
CA VAL A 498 25.51 -3.87 -6.00
C VAL A 498 26.33 -4.14 -4.73
N GLU A 499 27.41 -3.37 -4.54
CA GLU A 499 28.34 -3.49 -3.39
C GLU A 499 27.86 -2.81 -2.10
N MET A 500 26.56 -2.56 -1.97
CA MET A 500 26.00 -1.80 -0.86
C MET A 500 24.67 -2.38 -0.40
N ASN A 501 24.43 -2.34 0.90
CA ASN A 501 23.15 -2.75 1.44
C ASN A 501 22.02 -1.83 0.93
N ILE A 502 20.84 -2.42 0.71
CA ILE A 502 19.59 -1.73 0.40
C ILE A 502 18.60 -2.07 1.53
N PRO A 503 18.08 -1.08 2.28
CA PRO A 503 17.06 -1.36 3.28
C PRO A 503 15.74 -1.81 2.63
N VAL A 504 14.79 -2.25 3.47
CA VAL A 504 13.44 -2.63 3.01
C VAL A 504 12.80 -1.53 2.16
N THR A 505 12.12 -1.93 1.09
CA THR A 505 11.29 -1.05 0.27
C THR A 505 9.88 -1.63 0.21
N PHE A 506 8.86 -0.78 0.33
CA PHE A 506 7.46 -1.20 0.35
C PHE A 506 6.90 -1.32 -1.06
N HIS A 507 6.66 -0.17 -1.71
CA HIS A 507 6.04 -0.12 -3.03
C HIS A 507 6.87 0.68 -4.02
N GLY A 508 6.46 0.58 -5.28
CA GLY A 508 7.05 1.36 -6.35
C GLY A 508 6.33 1.18 -7.67
N MET A 509 7.02 1.55 -8.74
CA MET A 509 6.52 1.43 -10.09
C MET A 509 7.64 1.19 -11.10
N PHE A 510 7.29 0.64 -12.26
CA PHE A 510 8.18 0.63 -13.42
C PHE A 510 7.75 1.70 -14.44
N LYS A 511 8.60 2.71 -14.63
CA LYS A 511 8.47 3.74 -15.65
C LYS A 511 9.17 3.27 -16.92
N ARG A 512 8.43 2.94 -17.98
CA ARG A 512 9.02 2.71 -19.31
C ARG A 512 9.64 4.01 -19.84
N SER A 513 10.78 3.92 -20.53
CA SER A 513 11.49 5.06 -21.14
C SER A 513 11.81 4.85 -22.61
#